data_AF-A0A2S2QV21-F1
#
_entry.id   AF-A0A2S2QV21-F1
#
_cell.length_a   1.000
_cell.length_b   1.000
_cell.length_c   1.000
_cell.angle_alpha   90.00
_cell.angle_beta   90.00
_cell.angle_gamma   90.00
#
_symmetry.space_group_name_H-M   'P 1'
#
loop_
_entity.id
_entity.type
_entity.pdbx_description
1 polymer ?
#
loop_
_entity_poly.entity_id
_entity_poly.type
_entity_poly.pdbx_seq_one_letter_code
_entity_poly.pdbx_strand_id
1 'polypeptide(L)'
;MFLNQKRLIYFFLANLSFILGCTLTLFFLHTTTFKSITLPKEPRFKLLVLVISAVKNQNRRDAIRETWAQAKDDVEVRFVSSQDKFLNAEKLVHNDILEVDVTDEYRLLSLKLLKAFDNVRSLNFEYLLKCDDDSFVDIPKIINELNFAPKNKFYWGYFDGNAHIKRAGKWKETDWILCDKYLPYALGGGYVLSKDLVMYIVNNQDYLSLFISEDVSVGVWLAPLNITRKHDRRFDTEYRSRGCLNNHLVTHKRSPQVMKLYWSRIIQTGKMCNKEYKDISSYEYDWKVMPSKCCMKNSSLLP
;
A
#
# COMPACT_ATOMS: atom_id res chain seq x y z
N MET A 1 -80.24 -41.87 -4.88
CA MET A 1 -78.99 -42.21 -4.17
C MET A 1 -77.69 -42.01 -5.00
N PHE A 2 -77.76 -41.76 -6.32
CA PHE A 2 -76.58 -41.62 -7.20
C PHE A 2 -75.96 -40.21 -7.32
N LEU A 3 -76.67 -39.13 -6.95
CA LEU A 3 -76.14 -37.76 -7.06
C LEU A 3 -75.10 -37.40 -5.97
N ASN A 4 -75.13 -38.07 -4.81
CA ASN A 4 -74.22 -37.76 -3.70
C ASN A 4 -72.80 -38.33 -3.90
N GLN A 5 -72.65 -39.46 -4.60
CA GLN A 5 -71.34 -40.05 -4.84
C GLN A 5 -70.51 -39.22 -5.84
N LYS A 6 -71.13 -38.68 -6.90
CA LYS A 6 -70.42 -37.84 -7.89
C LYS A 6 -69.89 -36.56 -7.26
N ARG A 7 -70.70 -35.88 -6.41
CA ARG A 7 -70.25 -34.67 -5.68
C ARG A 7 -69.10 -34.97 -4.73
N LEU A 8 -69.14 -36.11 -4.04
CA LEU A 8 -68.06 -36.51 -3.13
C LEU A 8 -66.75 -36.76 -3.88
N ILE A 9 -66.82 -37.44 -5.03
CA ILE A 9 -65.65 -37.69 -5.89
C ILE A 9 -65.06 -36.37 -6.42
N TYR A 10 -65.90 -35.44 -6.88
CA TYR A 10 -65.42 -34.12 -7.31
C TYR A 10 -64.76 -33.33 -6.17
N PHE A 11 -65.31 -33.42 -4.95
CA PHE A 11 -64.72 -32.76 -3.79
C PHE A 11 -63.36 -33.37 -3.44
N PHE A 12 -63.21 -34.70 -3.48
CA PHE A 12 -61.93 -35.36 -3.26
C PHE A 12 -60.90 -35.04 -4.34
N LEU A 13 -61.30 -35.05 -5.62
CA LEU A 13 -60.41 -34.71 -6.74
C LEU A 13 -59.95 -33.25 -6.68
N ALA A 14 -60.84 -32.31 -6.33
CA ALA A 14 -60.49 -30.90 -6.19
C ALA A 14 -59.50 -30.67 -5.04
N ASN A 15 -59.72 -31.30 -3.88
CA ASN A 15 -58.79 -31.20 -2.74
C ASN A 15 -57.45 -31.86 -3.03
N LEU A 16 -57.44 -33.03 -3.70
CA LEU A 16 -56.20 -33.70 -4.10
C LEU A 16 -55.40 -32.85 -5.09
N SER A 17 -56.08 -32.22 -6.06
CA SER A 17 -55.43 -31.34 -7.04
C SER A 17 -54.91 -30.05 -6.40
N PHE A 18 -55.59 -29.50 -5.40
CA PHE A 18 -55.12 -28.36 -4.62
C PHE A 18 -53.89 -28.71 -3.77
N ILE A 19 -53.91 -29.86 -3.08
CA ILE A 19 -52.79 -30.34 -2.28
C ILE A 19 -51.57 -30.66 -3.15
N LEU A 20 -51.76 -31.31 -4.31
CA LEU A 20 -50.67 -31.52 -5.27
C LEU A 20 -50.14 -30.19 -5.81
N GLY A 21 -51.01 -29.24 -6.16
CA GLY A 21 -50.61 -27.91 -6.62
C GLY A 21 -49.79 -27.15 -5.57
N CYS A 22 -50.21 -27.16 -4.31
CA CYS A 22 -49.51 -26.53 -3.19
C CYS A 22 -48.17 -27.23 -2.88
N THR A 23 -48.11 -28.56 -2.93
CA THR A 23 -46.86 -29.29 -2.67
C THR A 23 -45.85 -29.13 -3.80
N LEU A 24 -46.28 -29.14 -5.06
CA LEU A 24 -45.43 -28.84 -6.21
C LEU A 24 -44.93 -27.39 -6.17
N THR A 25 -45.78 -26.41 -5.88
CA THR A 25 -45.33 -25.00 -5.76
C THR A 25 -44.38 -24.79 -4.59
N LEU A 26 -44.61 -25.42 -3.43
CA LEU A 26 -43.67 -25.39 -2.31
C LEU A 26 -42.35 -26.10 -2.64
N PHE A 27 -42.37 -27.19 -3.41
CA PHE A 27 -41.16 -27.88 -3.86
C PHE A 27 -40.36 -27.03 -4.86
N PHE A 28 -41.03 -26.36 -5.81
CA PHE A 28 -40.41 -25.41 -6.74
C PHE A 28 -39.90 -24.13 -6.05
N LEU A 29 -40.62 -23.61 -5.05
CA LEU A 29 -40.14 -22.49 -4.23
C LEU A 29 -38.95 -22.87 -3.36
N HIS A 30 -38.94 -24.07 -2.78
CA HIS A 30 -37.83 -24.56 -1.95
C HIS A 30 -36.58 -24.88 -2.78
N THR A 31 -36.75 -25.38 -4.02
CA THR A 31 -35.63 -25.63 -4.95
C THR A 31 -35.08 -24.35 -5.59
N THR A 32 -35.86 -23.27 -5.63
CA THR A 32 -35.42 -21.96 -6.15
C THR A 32 -34.85 -21.00 -5.10
N THR A 33 -34.93 -21.30 -3.79
CA THR A 33 -34.51 -20.38 -2.72
C THR A 33 -33.27 -20.79 -1.91
N PHE A 34 -32.62 -21.90 -2.22
CA PHE A 34 -31.32 -22.27 -1.62
C PHE A 34 -30.18 -22.30 -2.63
N LYS A 35 -30.09 -21.29 -3.49
CA LYS A 35 -28.79 -20.91 -4.04
C LYS A 35 -28.13 -20.04 -2.98
N SER A 36 -27.24 -20.64 -2.18
CA SER A 36 -26.39 -19.91 -1.23
C SER A 36 -25.82 -18.69 -1.96
N ILE A 37 -26.29 -17.50 -1.60
CA ILE A 37 -25.68 -16.26 -2.02
C ILE A 37 -24.35 -16.20 -1.28
N THR A 38 -23.31 -16.83 -1.84
CA THR A 38 -21.95 -16.46 -1.50
C THR A 38 -21.79 -15.02 -1.96
N LEU A 39 -21.96 -14.09 -1.00
CA LEU A 39 -21.47 -12.72 -1.16
C LEU A 39 -20.05 -12.82 -1.73
N PRO A 40 -19.72 -12.09 -2.81
CA PRO A 40 -18.37 -12.10 -3.33
C PRO A 40 -17.42 -11.78 -2.18
N LYS A 41 -16.50 -12.69 -1.90
CA LYS A 41 -15.51 -12.52 -0.85
C LYS A 41 -14.68 -11.31 -1.27
N GLU A 42 -14.74 -10.23 -0.48
CA GLU A 42 -13.98 -9.01 -0.74
C GLU A 42 -12.55 -9.36 -1.16
N PRO A 43 -12.03 -8.76 -2.25
CA PRO A 43 -10.69 -9.06 -2.72
C PRO A 43 -9.70 -8.78 -1.58
N ARG A 44 -8.96 -9.82 -1.22
CA ARG A 44 -7.87 -9.72 -0.24
C ARG A 44 -6.59 -9.47 -1.01
N PHE A 45 -5.81 -8.50 -0.54
CA PHE A 45 -4.50 -8.17 -1.09
C PHE A 45 -3.40 -8.54 -0.07
N LYS A 46 -2.32 -9.16 -0.50
CA LYS A 46 -1.10 -9.29 0.30
C LYS A 46 -0.48 -7.93 0.49
N LEU A 47 -0.43 -7.13 -0.57
CA LEU A 47 0.21 -5.83 -0.59
C LEU A 47 -0.67 -4.77 -1.26
N LEU A 48 -0.96 -3.70 -0.52
CA LEU A 48 -1.46 -2.45 -1.08
C LEU A 48 -0.28 -1.50 -1.28
N VAL A 49 -0.08 -0.98 -2.47
CA VAL A 49 0.96 0.01 -2.77
C VAL A 49 0.31 1.38 -2.92
N LEU A 50 0.68 2.33 -2.07
CA LEU A 50 0.31 3.74 -2.20
C LEU A 50 1.49 4.52 -2.78
N VAL A 51 1.33 4.96 -4.02
CA VAL A 51 2.29 5.80 -4.71
C VAL A 51 1.90 7.26 -4.50
N ILE A 52 2.66 7.99 -3.69
CA ILE A 52 2.39 9.41 -3.46
C ILE A 52 2.80 10.21 -4.70
N SER A 53 1.82 10.85 -5.33
CA SER A 53 1.97 11.61 -6.57
C SER A 53 1.30 12.98 -6.46
N ALA A 54 1.42 13.75 -7.54
CA ALA A 54 0.81 15.07 -7.69
C ALA A 54 0.02 15.13 -9.00
N VAL A 55 -0.99 15.99 -9.08
CA VAL A 55 -1.89 16.10 -10.25
C VAL A 55 -1.10 16.15 -11.56
N LYS A 56 -0.07 17.01 -11.60
CA LYS A 56 0.79 17.25 -12.77
C LYS A 56 1.72 16.08 -13.18
N ASN A 57 1.88 15.06 -12.34
CA ASN A 57 2.88 14.00 -12.53
C ASN A 57 2.36 12.80 -13.36
N GLN A 58 1.45 13.04 -14.32
CA GLN A 58 0.86 11.98 -15.13
C GLN A 58 1.92 11.10 -15.82
N ASN A 59 2.95 11.69 -16.43
CA ASN A 59 4.06 10.93 -17.05
C ASN A 59 4.79 9.97 -16.09
N ARG A 60 4.87 10.32 -14.79
CA ARG A 60 5.46 9.41 -13.78
C ARG A 60 4.52 8.24 -13.49
N ARG A 61 3.22 8.52 -13.32
CA ARG A 61 2.20 7.48 -13.12
C ARG A 61 2.13 6.52 -14.31
N ASP A 62 2.13 7.04 -15.53
CA ASP A 62 2.13 6.25 -16.75
C ASP A 62 3.36 5.35 -16.85
N ALA A 63 4.56 5.88 -16.54
CA ALA A 63 5.76 5.07 -16.50
C ALA A 63 5.68 3.95 -15.45
N ILE A 64 5.09 4.19 -14.28
CA ILE A 64 4.87 3.16 -13.26
C ILE A 64 3.89 2.08 -13.77
N ARG A 65 2.76 2.48 -14.36
CA ARG A 65 1.77 1.58 -14.97
C ARG A 65 2.37 0.72 -16.09
N GLU A 66 3.22 1.32 -16.92
CA GLU A 66 3.92 0.64 -18.03
C GLU A 66 5.08 -0.25 -17.55
N THR A 67 5.42 -0.22 -16.26
CA THR A 67 6.58 -0.94 -15.73
C THR A 67 6.21 -1.81 -14.54
N TRP A 68 6.73 -1.49 -13.35
CA TRP A 68 6.70 -2.38 -12.20
C TRP A 68 5.31 -2.55 -11.59
N ALA A 69 4.35 -1.69 -11.91
CA ALA A 69 2.95 -1.86 -11.49
C ALA A 69 2.16 -2.85 -12.37
N GLN A 70 2.79 -3.49 -13.37
CA GLN A 70 2.16 -4.54 -14.18
C GLN A 70 2.00 -5.88 -13.43
N ALA A 71 2.65 -6.07 -12.28
CA ALA A 71 2.60 -7.34 -11.55
C ALA A 71 1.19 -7.60 -10.95
N LYS A 72 0.59 -8.77 -11.23
CA LYS A 72 -0.69 -9.20 -10.64
C LYS A 72 -0.74 -10.70 -10.34
N ASP A 73 -0.76 -11.02 -9.06
CA ASP A 73 -1.90 -11.56 -8.31
C ASP A 73 -1.68 -11.13 -6.84
N ASP A 74 -2.74 -10.80 -6.08
CA ASP A 74 -2.67 -10.40 -4.66
C ASP A 74 -2.00 -9.02 -4.33
N VAL A 75 -1.85 -8.14 -5.33
CA VAL A 75 -1.30 -6.78 -5.16
C VAL A 75 -2.23 -5.73 -5.77
N GLU A 76 -2.47 -4.64 -5.04
CA GLU A 76 -3.21 -3.47 -5.50
C GLU A 76 -2.31 -2.24 -5.49
N VAL A 77 -2.29 -1.45 -6.56
CA VAL A 77 -1.51 -0.21 -6.66
C VAL A 77 -2.46 0.96 -6.80
N ARG A 78 -2.31 1.98 -5.96
CA ARG A 78 -3.09 3.22 -6.00
C ARG A 78 -2.17 4.44 -6.05
N PHE A 79 -2.44 5.37 -6.95
CA PHE A 79 -1.77 6.67 -7.00
C PHE A 79 -2.51 7.68 -6.15
N VAL A 80 -1.89 8.14 -5.07
CA VAL A 80 -2.46 9.16 -4.19
C VAL A 80 -2.21 10.53 -4.82
N SER A 81 -3.27 11.28 -5.10
CA SER A 81 -3.18 12.63 -5.65
C SER A 81 -4.15 13.58 -4.96
N SER A 82 -3.89 14.87 -5.07
CA SER A 82 -4.87 15.90 -4.69
C SER A 82 -6.09 15.81 -5.60
N GLN A 83 -7.28 16.06 -5.06
CA GLN A 83 -8.49 16.15 -5.87
C GLN A 83 -8.37 17.27 -6.90
N ASP A 84 -8.55 16.95 -8.18
CA ASP A 84 -8.44 17.93 -9.25
C ASP A 84 -9.17 17.47 -10.53
N LYS A 85 -9.86 18.40 -11.20
CA LYS A 85 -10.56 18.14 -12.47
C LYS A 85 -9.62 17.69 -13.59
N PHE A 86 -8.34 18.05 -13.55
CA PHE A 86 -7.34 17.59 -14.52
C PHE A 86 -7.12 16.07 -14.48
N LEU A 87 -7.50 15.39 -13.38
CA LEU A 87 -7.43 13.93 -13.27
C LEU A 87 -8.64 13.21 -13.88
N ASN A 88 -9.72 13.91 -14.24
CA ASN A 88 -10.95 13.27 -14.71
C ASN A 88 -10.73 12.36 -15.92
N ALA A 89 -9.96 12.83 -16.92
CA ALA A 89 -9.67 12.03 -18.10
C ALA A 89 -8.84 10.78 -17.75
N GLU A 90 -7.83 10.92 -16.90
CA GLU A 90 -7.00 9.80 -16.45
C GLU A 90 -7.82 8.78 -15.65
N LYS A 91 -8.71 9.24 -14.76
CA LYS A 91 -9.61 8.39 -13.97
C LYS A 91 -10.62 7.62 -14.82
N LEU A 92 -11.06 8.18 -15.93
CA LEU A 92 -11.96 7.48 -16.87
C LEU A 92 -11.26 6.29 -17.54
N VAL A 93 -9.94 6.37 -17.71
CA VAL A 93 -9.13 5.31 -18.32
C VAL A 93 -8.58 4.35 -17.26
N HIS A 94 -8.24 4.87 -16.07
CA HIS A 94 -7.57 4.13 -15.01
C HIS A 94 -8.35 4.21 -13.70
N ASN A 95 -8.67 3.06 -13.12
CA ASN A 95 -9.37 2.96 -11.84
C ASN A 95 -8.38 2.84 -10.64
N ASP A 96 -7.24 3.53 -10.72
CA ASP A 96 -6.13 3.42 -9.77
C ASP A 96 -5.77 4.73 -9.05
N ILE A 97 -6.48 5.83 -9.33
CA ILE A 97 -6.26 7.10 -8.64
C ILE A 97 -7.04 7.12 -7.31
N LEU A 98 -6.35 7.42 -6.22
CA LEU A 98 -6.92 7.75 -4.91
C LEU A 98 -6.81 9.25 -4.67
N GLU A 99 -7.92 9.97 -4.84
CA GLU A 99 -7.96 11.41 -4.58
C GLU A 99 -8.13 11.69 -3.08
N VAL A 100 -7.42 12.69 -2.58
CA VAL A 100 -7.60 13.23 -1.23
C VAL A 100 -7.80 14.74 -1.28
N ASP A 101 -8.62 15.26 -0.37
CA ASP A 101 -8.88 16.70 -0.23
C ASP A 101 -7.73 17.39 0.54
N VAL A 102 -6.56 17.42 -0.10
CA VAL A 102 -5.33 18.06 0.41
C VAL A 102 -4.58 18.64 -0.78
N THR A 103 -4.23 19.92 -0.75
CA THR A 103 -3.47 20.59 -1.81
C THR A 103 -2.08 19.96 -2.01
N ASP A 104 -1.60 19.98 -3.26
CA ASP A 104 -0.28 19.48 -3.67
C ASP A 104 0.87 20.40 -3.20
N GLU A 105 1.07 20.47 -1.88
CA GLU A 105 2.16 21.20 -1.24
C GLU A 105 2.99 20.26 -0.38
N TYR A 106 4.31 20.38 -0.44
CA TYR A 106 5.18 19.48 0.32
C TYR A 106 4.93 19.54 1.83
N ARG A 107 4.68 20.73 2.40
CA ARG A 107 4.37 20.89 3.82
C ARG A 107 3.10 20.16 4.27
N LEU A 108 2.23 19.77 3.32
CA LEU A 108 0.99 19.03 3.57
C LEU A 108 1.13 17.54 3.24
N LEU A 109 2.34 17.05 2.92
CA LEU A 109 2.55 15.66 2.50
C LEU A 109 2.15 14.66 3.58
N SER A 110 2.43 14.96 4.85
CA SER A 110 2.03 14.12 5.99
C SER A 110 0.51 14.04 6.14
N LEU A 111 -0.20 15.15 5.92
CA LEU A 111 -1.67 15.17 5.93
C LEU A 111 -2.23 14.40 4.73
N LYS A 112 -1.65 14.57 3.55
CA LYS A 112 -2.00 13.80 2.34
C LYS A 112 -1.85 12.30 2.57
N LEU A 113 -0.75 11.85 3.18
CA LEU A 113 -0.56 10.44 3.53
C LEU A 113 -1.60 9.96 4.54
N LEU A 114 -1.83 10.73 5.61
CA LEU A 114 -2.80 10.38 6.65
C LEU A 114 -4.20 10.20 6.07
N LYS A 115 -4.63 11.11 5.18
CA LYS A 115 -5.89 10.98 4.44
C LYS A 115 -5.90 9.78 3.50
N ALA A 116 -4.78 9.45 2.86
CA ALA A 116 -4.68 8.26 2.03
C ALA A 116 -4.85 6.97 2.85
N PHE A 117 -4.23 6.89 4.03
CA PHE A 117 -4.42 5.77 4.97
C PHE A 117 -5.87 5.63 5.42
N ASP A 118 -6.54 6.74 5.73
CA ASP A 118 -7.96 6.72 6.12
C ASP A 118 -8.87 6.24 4.97
N ASN A 119 -8.62 6.69 3.74
CA ASN A 119 -9.40 6.29 2.56
C ASN A 119 -9.29 4.79 2.25
N VAL A 120 -8.17 4.14 2.61
CA VAL A 120 -7.97 2.70 2.36
C VAL A 120 -8.29 1.82 3.56
N ARG A 121 -8.84 2.39 4.64
CA ARG A 121 -9.20 1.69 5.88
C ARG A 121 -10.06 0.44 5.64
N SER A 122 -11.02 0.53 4.72
CA SER A 122 -11.95 -0.55 4.38
C SER A 122 -11.35 -1.63 3.49
N LEU A 123 -10.23 -1.36 2.80
CA LEU A 123 -9.60 -2.33 1.92
C LEU A 123 -9.00 -3.49 2.71
N ASN A 124 -9.16 -4.72 2.21
CA ASN A 124 -8.67 -5.92 2.86
C ASN A 124 -7.24 -6.24 2.41
N PHE A 125 -6.22 -5.64 3.05
CA PHE A 125 -4.81 -5.92 2.77
C PHE A 125 -4.03 -6.44 3.99
N GLU A 126 -2.91 -7.15 3.80
CA GLU A 126 -2.00 -7.53 4.90
C GLU A 126 -0.94 -6.46 5.18
N TYR A 127 -0.33 -5.92 4.13
CA TYR A 127 0.74 -4.93 4.21
C TYR A 127 0.45 -3.75 3.29
N LEU A 128 0.97 -2.57 3.64
CA LEU A 128 0.95 -1.36 2.85
C LEU A 128 2.39 -0.93 2.54
N LEU A 129 2.75 -0.83 1.27
CA LEU A 129 3.97 -0.16 0.82
C LEU A 129 3.62 1.28 0.45
N LYS A 130 4.21 2.26 1.14
CA LYS A 130 4.23 3.63 0.67
C LYS A 130 5.49 3.84 -0.17
N CYS A 131 5.40 4.50 -1.31
CA CYS A 131 6.56 4.97 -2.07
C CYS A 131 6.24 6.28 -2.81
N ASP A 132 7.28 6.94 -3.33
CA ASP A 132 7.12 8.16 -4.14
C ASP A 132 6.97 7.80 -5.62
N ASP A 133 6.36 8.69 -6.43
CA ASP A 133 6.21 8.49 -7.88
C ASP A 133 7.52 8.59 -8.70
N ASP A 134 8.66 8.83 -8.05
CA ASP A 134 10.00 8.62 -8.59
C ASP A 134 10.73 7.44 -7.94
N SER A 135 9.99 6.43 -7.47
CA SER A 135 10.55 5.18 -6.94
C SER A 135 10.29 4.00 -7.88
N PHE A 136 11.31 3.17 -8.09
CA PHE A 136 11.16 1.88 -8.77
C PHE A 136 11.05 0.77 -7.72
N VAL A 137 10.07 -0.12 -7.87
CA VAL A 137 9.75 -1.16 -6.88
C VAL A 137 9.84 -2.55 -7.51
N ASP A 138 10.60 -3.47 -6.91
CA ASP A 138 10.59 -4.88 -7.27
C ASP A 138 9.51 -5.62 -6.46
N ILE A 139 8.25 -5.53 -6.94
CA ILE A 139 7.08 -6.10 -6.26
C ILE A 139 7.25 -7.61 -5.99
N PRO A 140 7.67 -8.46 -6.94
CA PRO A 140 7.86 -9.89 -6.69
C PRO A 140 8.83 -10.18 -5.53
N LYS A 141 9.96 -9.46 -5.45
CA LYS A 141 10.91 -9.65 -4.33
C LYS A 141 10.32 -9.20 -3.00
N ILE A 142 9.57 -8.09 -2.98
CA ILE A 142 8.89 -7.62 -1.76
C ILE A 142 7.88 -8.68 -1.30
N ILE A 143 7.04 -9.20 -2.19
CA ILE A 143 6.05 -10.25 -1.85
C ILE A 143 6.72 -11.49 -1.27
N ASN A 144 7.83 -11.94 -1.87
CA ASN A 144 8.58 -13.08 -1.37
C ASN A 144 9.07 -12.87 0.07
N GLU A 145 9.55 -11.68 0.41
CA GLU A 145 9.96 -11.33 1.79
C GLU A 145 8.76 -11.26 2.75
N LEU A 146 7.61 -10.75 2.29
CA LEU A 146 6.39 -10.61 3.10
C LEU A 146 5.72 -11.96 3.44
N ASN A 147 6.08 -13.04 2.74
CA ASN A 147 5.64 -14.40 3.09
C ASN A 147 6.23 -14.88 4.42
N PHE A 148 7.38 -14.33 4.82
CA PHE A 148 8.08 -14.68 6.06
C PHE A 148 8.10 -13.55 7.09
N ALA A 149 7.50 -12.40 6.76
CA ALA A 149 7.44 -11.25 7.65
C ALA A 149 6.38 -11.42 8.76
N PRO A 150 6.55 -10.74 9.93
CA PRO A 150 5.51 -10.63 10.93
C PRO A 150 4.23 -9.99 10.35
N LYS A 151 3.08 -10.65 10.51
CA LYS A 151 1.79 -10.17 9.98
C LYS A 151 1.28 -8.89 10.64
N ASN A 152 1.74 -8.61 11.86
CA ASN A 152 1.32 -7.46 12.65
C ASN A 152 2.55 -6.76 13.21
N LYS A 153 2.40 -5.49 13.58
CA LYS A 153 3.44 -4.67 14.23
C LYS A 153 4.74 -4.62 13.43
N PHE A 154 4.66 -4.60 12.10
CA PHE A 154 5.83 -4.66 11.22
C PHE A 154 6.05 -3.36 10.48
N TYR A 155 7.23 -2.76 10.67
CA TYR A 155 7.67 -1.55 9.97
C TYR A 155 9.03 -1.81 9.31
N TRP A 156 9.07 -1.82 7.98
CA TRP A 156 10.22 -2.25 7.20
C TRP A 156 10.65 -1.19 6.20
N GLY A 157 11.94 -0.87 6.17
CA GLY A 157 12.52 0.06 5.21
C GLY A 157 13.96 0.42 5.57
N TYR A 158 14.48 1.49 5.00
CA TYR A 158 15.80 1.99 5.36
C TYR A 158 15.69 3.03 6.48
N PHE A 159 16.01 2.63 7.71
CA PHE A 159 15.91 3.50 8.88
C PHE A 159 17.08 4.48 9.03
N ASP A 160 16.79 5.73 9.40
CA ASP A 160 17.76 6.72 9.88
C ASP A 160 17.37 7.15 11.32
N GLY A 161 18.33 7.04 12.25
CA GLY A 161 18.17 7.45 13.65
C GLY A 161 19.04 8.64 14.05
N ASN A 162 19.84 9.16 13.11
CA ASN A 162 20.81 10.22 13.37
C ASN A 162 20.57 11.48 12.52
N ALA A 163 19.41 11.56 11.86
CA ALA A 163 19.03 12.67 11.01
C ALA A 163 18.86 13.99 11.80
N HIS A 164 19.45 15.05 11.27
CA HIS A 164 19.30 16.40 11.80
C HIS A 164 18.01 17.07 11.32
N ILE A 165 17.40 17.82 12.22
CA ILE A 165 16.23 18.64 11.93
C ILE A 165 16.57 19.63 10.83
N LYS A 166 15.73 19.67 9.80
CA LYS A 166 15.93 20.62 8.69
C LYS A 166 15.52 22.01 9.15
N ARG A 167 16.47 22.96 9.18
CA ARG A 167 16.24 24.34 9.65
C ARG A 167 16.04 25.37 8.52
N ALA A 168 16.21 24.95 7.27
CA ALA A 168 16.13 25.84 6.09
C ALA A 168 15.60 25.11 4.84
N GLY A 169 15.23 25.91 3.83
CA GLY A 169 14.72 25.44 2.54
C GLY A 169 13.29 24.90 2.61
N LYS A 170 12.85 24.29 1.50
CA LYS A 170 11.50 23.70 1.37
C LYS A 170 11.17 22.59 2.38
N TRP A 171 12.19 22.07 3.06
CA TRP A 171 12.08 21.00 4.05
C TRP A 171 12.14 21.52 5.49
N LYS A 172 12.17 22.85 5.71
CA LYS A 172 12.35 23.45 7.03
C LYS A 172 11.24 23.02 7.98
N GLU A 173 11.61 22.41 9.10
CA GLU A 173 10.71 22.00 10.18
C GLU A 173 10.78 23.01 11.33
N THR A 174 9.74 23.83 11.47
CA THR A 174 9.66 24.86 12.53
C THR A 174 9.10 24.33 13.83
N ASP A 175 8.22 23.34 13.76
CA ASP A 175 7.36 22.96 14.90
C ASP A 175 7.92 21.72 15.64
N TRP A 176 9.15 21.31 15.30
CA TRP A 176 9.84 20.20 15.95
C TRP A 176 10.32 20.57 17.36
N ILE A 177 9.69 19.96 18.37
CA ILE A 177 9.98 20.18 19.79
C ILE A 177 10.37 18.89 20.55
N LEU A 178 10.43 17.75 19.88
CA LEU A 178 10.53 16.45 20.55
C LEU A 178 11.94 16.09 21.02
N CYS A 179 12.98 16.53 20.30
CA CYS A 179 14.38 16.18 20.57
C CYS A 179 15.33 17.08 19.74
N ASP A 180 16.63 16.97 19.97
CA ASP A 180 17.67 17.69 19.19
C ASP A 180 17.87 17.12 17.78
N LYS A 181 17.38 15.90 17.53
CA LYS A 181 17.39 15.20 16.24
C LYS A 181 16.00 14.61 15.96
N TYR A 182 15.76 14.21 14.71
CA TYR A 182 14.55 13.45 14.42
C TYR A 182 14.57 12.10 15.16
N LEU A 183 13.40 11.64 15.58
CA LEU A 183 13.23 10.27 16.10
C LEU A 183 13.47 9.26 14.97
N PRO A 184 13.87 8.00 15.25
CA PRO A 184 14.09 7.00 14.22
C PRO A 184 12.91 6.80 13.27
N TYR A 185 13.18 6.83 11.96
CA TYR A 185 12.17 6.67 10.92
C TYR A 185 12.74 5.96 9.69
N ALA A 186 11.89 5.29 8.90
CA ALA A 186 12.28 4.75 7.60
C ALA A 186 12.17 5.84 6.52
N LEU A 187 13.19 5.97 5.67
CA LEU A 187 13.26 7.05 4.67
C LEU A 187 12.14 6.99 3.62
N GLY A 188 11.63 8.17 3.25
CA GLY A 188 10.40 8.34 2.49
C GLY A 188 10.37 7.82 1.05
N GLY A 189 11.50 7.50 0.41
CA GLY A 189 11.49 6.89 -0.92
C GLY A 189 10.73 5.56 -0.97
N GLY A 190 10.60 4.89 0.17
CA GLY A 190 9.60 3.84 0.34
C GLY A 190 9.80 3.02 1.61
N TYR A 191 8.70 2.52 2.16
CA TYR A 191 8.69 1.68 3.36
C TYR A 191 7.38 0.87 3.43
N VAL A 192 7.40 -0.25 4.15
CA VAL A 192 6.26 -1.14 4.35
C VAL A 192 5.77 -1.07 5.80
N LEU A 193 4.46 -1.00 5.97
CA LEU A 193 3.75 -1.12 7.24
C LEU A 193 2.79 -2.32 7.18
N SER A 194 2.67 -3.09 8.26
CA SER A 194 1.54 -4.01 8.42
C SER A 194 0.23 -3.23 8.61
N LYS A 195 -0.90 -3.82 8.19
CA LYS A 195 -2.21 -3.15 8.24
C LYS A 195 -2.57 -2.65 9.65
N ASP A 196 -2.25 -3.37 10.71
CA ASP A 196 -2.53 -2.95 12.08
C ASP A 196 -1.82 -1.64 12.47
N LEU A 197 -0.62 -1.36 11.93
CA LEU A 197 0.06 -0.09 12.15
C LEU A 197 -0.59 1.05 11.37
N VAL A 198 -1.03 0.79 10.13
CA VAL A 198 -1.81 1.76 9.35
C VAL A 198 -3.11 2.09 10.10
N MET A 199 -3.82 1.08 10.58
CA MET A 199 -5.05 1.25 11.36
C MET A 199 -4.80 2.00 12.68
N TYR A 200 -3.69 1.74 13.37
CA TYR A 200 -3.31 2.50 14.56
C TYR A 200 -3.17 3.99 14.26
N ILE A 201 -2.45 4.35 13.18
CA ILE A 201 -2.26 5.75 12.78
C ILE A 201 -3.60 6.42 12.52
N VAL A 202 -4.46 5.80 11.69
CA VAL A 202 -5.76 6.38 11.32
C VAL A 202 -6.70 6.50 12.52
N ASN A 203 -6.73 5.50 13.40
CA ASN A 203 -7.62 5.50 14.56
C ASN A 203 -7.20 6.50 15.65
N ASN A 204 -5.94 6.93 15.65
CA ASN A 204 -5.42 7.90 16.62
C ASN A 204 -5.11 9.26 16.00
N GLN A 205 -5.54 9.50 14.75
CA GLN A 205 -5.10 10.63 13.93
C GLN A 205 -5.27 12.00 14.59
N ASP A 206 -6.32 12.19 15.40
CA ASP A 206 -6.62 13.44 16.10
C ASP A 206 -5.61 13.80 17.19
N TYR A 207 -4.80 12.84 17.64
CA TYR A 207 -3.74 13.03 18.64
C TYR A 207 -2.34 13.16 18.03
N LEU A 208 -2.20 12.95 16.72
CA LEU A 208 -0.91 12.86 16.05
C LEU A 208 -0.45 14.24 15.55
N SER A 209 0.74 14.66 15.96
CA SER A 209 1.39 15.85 15.40
C SER A 209 1.78 15.60 13.94
N LEU A 210 1.47 16.56 13.06
CA LEU A 210 1.89 16.55 11.67
C LEU A 210 3.21 17.34 11.53
N PHE A 211 4.27 16.67 11.10
CA PHE A 211 5.54 17.31 10.73
C PHE A 211 5.60 17.49 9.22
N ILE A 212 6.41 18.42 8.72
CA ILE A 212 6.53 18.72 7.29
C ILE A 212 7.04 17.50 6.49
N SER A 213 7.94 16.71 7.07
CA SER A 213 8.38 15.46 6.46
C SER A 213 7.45 14.31 6.84
N GLU A 214 6.86 13.68 5.83
CA GLU A 214 5.92 12.57 6.00
C GLU A 214 6.56 11.35 6.68
N ASP A 215 7.75 10.98 6.22
CA ASP A 215 8.49 9.84 6.76
C ASP A 215 8.89 10.03 8.24
N VAL A 216 9.31 11.25 8.60
CA VAL A 216 9.54 11.65 10.00
C VAL A 216 8.23 11.56 10.79
N SER A 217 7.10 12.01 10.24
CA SER A 217 5.81 11.94 10.90
C SER A 217 5.42 10.48 11.23
N VAL A 218 5.54 9.56 10.28
CA VAL A 218 5.31 8.12 10.52
C VAL A 218 6.26 7.56 11.56
N GLY A 219 7.54 7.94 11.53
CA GLY A 219 8.51 7.58 12.57
C GLY A 219 8.08 8.01 13.96
N VAL A 220 7.60 9.24 14.12
CA VAL A 220 7.09 9.78 15.39
C VAL A 220 5.83 9.04 15.84
N TRP A 221 4.85 8.86 14.96
CA TRP A 221 3.56 8.23 15.30
C TRP A 221 3.73 6.80 15.80
N LEU A 222 4.74 6.10 15.30
CA LEU A 222 5.05 4.72 15.67
C LEU A 222 6.14 4.61 16.75
N ALA A 223 6.85 5.69 17.09
CA ALA A 223 7.94 5.71 18.07
C ALA A 223 7.61 5.05 19.42
N PRO A 224 6.46 5.35 20.07
CA PRO A 224 6.16 4.79 21.39
C PRO A 224 5.73 3.31 21.35
N LEU A 225 5.50 2.74 20.17
CA LEU A 225 4.97 1.40 20.03
C LEU A 225 6.05 0.31 20.14
N ASN A 226 5.70 -0.78 20.82
CA ASN A 226 6.46 -2.01 20.81
C ASN A 226 6.18 -2.79 19.51
N ILE A 227 6.98 -2.52 18.48
CA ILE A 227 6.84 -3.04 17.12
C ILE A 227 8.17 -3.58 16.58
N THR A 228 8.09 -4.47 15.60
CA THR A 228 9.25 -4.97 14.86
C THR A 228 9.64 -3.97 13.77
N ARG A 229 10.79 -3.34 13.95
CA ARG A 229 11.43 -2.49 12.93
C ARG A 229 12.50 -3.29 12.20
N LYS A 230 12.37 -3.45 10.88
CA LYS A 230 13.37 -4.12 10.03
C LYS A 230 14.10 -3.05 9.23
N HIS A 231 15.37 -2.81 9.54
CA HIS A 231 16.26 -2.05 8.67
C HIS A 231 16.70 -2.93 7.49
N ASP A 232 16.71 -2.38 6.28
CA ASP A 232 17.10 -3.13 5.09
C ASP A 232 17.74 -2.25 4.02
N ARG A 233 19.01 -2.53 3.71
CA ARG A 233 19.83 -1.80 2.73
C ARG A 233 19.32 -1.91 1.30
N ARG A 234 18.45 -2.88 1.01
CA ARG A 234 17.82 -3.05 -0.30
C ARG A 234 16.74 -1.99 -0.57
N PHE A 235 16.33 -1.23 0.45
CA PHE A 235 15.56 0.01 0.28
C PHE A 235 16.54 1.16 0.03
N ASP A 236 16.89 1.39 -1.23
CA ASP A 236 17.69 2.54 -1.66
C ASP A 236 16.82 3.80 -1.76
N THR A 237 16.43 4.32 -0.60
CA THR A 237 15.37 5.33 -0.43
C THR A 237 15.86 6.68 0.09
N GLU A 238 17.18 6.90 0.11
CA GLU A 238 17.79 8.21 0.37
C GLU A 238 17.46 9.21 -0.76
N TYR A 239 17.65 10.51 -0.51
CA TYR A 239 17.41 11.57 -1.52
C TYR A 239 18.20 11.35 -2.82
N ARG A 240 19.42 10.81 -2.71
CA ARG A 240 20.25 10.36 -3.83
C ARG A 240 20.42 8.86 -3.72
N SER A 241 20.18 8.14 -4.81
CA SER A 241 20.32 6.69 -4.82
C SER A 241 21.77 6.29 -4.59
N ARG A 242 21.98 5.19 -3.88
CA ARG A 242 23.29 4.63 -3.57
C ARG A 242 23.91 3.85 -4.71
N GLY A 243 23.19 3.64 -5.81
CA GLY A 243 23.72 3.06 -7.03
C GLY A 243 22.69 2.16 -7.69
N CYS A 244 23.15 1.06 -8.28
CA CYS A 244 22.29 0.05 -8.87
C CYS A 244 22.78 -1.33 -8.42
N LEU A 245 22.00 -2.00 -7.58
CA LEU A 245 22.22 -3.41 -7.21
C LEU A 245 20.96 -4.21 -7.57
N ASN A 246 21.11 -5.38 -8.17
CA ASN A 246 19.98 -6.22 -8.60
C ASN A 246 19.15 -6.73 -7.44
N ASN A 247 19.68 -6.71 -6.21
CA ASN A 247 18.94 -7.10 -5.02
C ASN A 247 18.15 -5.95 -4.39
N HIS A 248 18.20 -4.72 -4.91
CA HIS A 248 17.36 -3.63 -4.42
C HIS A 248 15.88 -3.99 -4.54
N LEU A 249 15.11 -3.64 -3.51
CA LEU A 249 13.67 -3.82 -3.43
C LEU A 249 12.93 -2.54 -3.82
N VAL A 250 13.46 -1.39 -3.38
CA VAL A 250 12.98 -0.06 -3.74
C VAL A 250 14.19 0.77 -4.11
N THR A 251 14.13 1.47 -5.25
CA THR A 251 15.21 2.35 -5.70
C THR A 251 14.66 3.73 -6.02
N HIS A 252 15.12 4.74 -5.29
CA HIS A 252 14.74 6.14 -5.39
C HIS A 252 15.98 7.04 -5.49
N LYS A 253 16.01 8.11 -6.29
CA LYS A 253 15.00 8.56 -7.26
C LYS A 253 15.27 7.98 -8.64
N ARG A 254 14.23 7.65 -9.40
CA ARG A 254 14.31 7.19 -10.79
C ARG A 254 13.39 8.01 -11.68
N SER A 255 13.92 8.44 -12.83
CA SER A 255 13.09 9.11 -13.84
C SER A 255 12.22 8.08 -14.57
N PRO A 256 11.12 8.51 -15.21
CA PRO A 256 10.32 7.64 -16.08
C PRO A 256 11.14 6.79 -17.06
N GLN A 257 12.15 7.39 -17.69
CA GLN A 257 13.02 6.71 -18.66
C GLN A 257 13.86 5.63 -17.98
N VAL A 258 14.40 5.91 -16.79
CA VAL A 258 15.19 4.92 -16.05
C VAL A 258 14.31 3.79 -15.53
N MET A 259 13.08 4.07 -15.09
CA MET A 259 12.12 3.02 -14.71
C MET A 259 11.81 2.09 -15.88
N LYS A 260 11.52 2.63 -17.07
CA LYS A 260 11.30 1.85 -18.30
C LYS A 260 12.52 1.02 -18.69
N LEU A 261 13.72 1.59 -18.55
CA LEU A 261 14.98 0.88 -18.80
C LEU A 261 15.19 -0.29 -17.83
N TYR A 262 14.99 -0.07 -16.53
CA TYR A 262 15.10 -1.10 -15.51
C TYR A 262 14.11 -2.24 -15.75
N TRP A 263 12.86 -1.89 -16.05
CA TRP A 263 11.83 -2.88 -16.35
C TRP A 263 12.17 -3.72 -17.59
N SER A 264 12.55 -3.07 -18.69
CA SER A 264 12.95 -3.77 -19.91
C SER A 264 14.08 -4.78 -19.64
N ARG A 265 15.08 -4.41 -18.83
CA ARG A 265 16.17 -5.32 -18.45
C ARG A 265 15.71 -6.47 -17.58
N ILE A 266 14.83 -6.23 -16.62
CA ILE A 266 14.27 -7.28 -15.76
C ILE A 266 13.51 -8.30 -16.63
N ILE A 267 12.67 -7.84 -17.56
CA ILE A 267 11.93 -8.71 -18.47
C ILE A 267 12.88 -9.50 -19.39
N GLN A 268 13.94 -8.88 -19.90
CA GLN A 268 14.86 -9.53 -20.84
C GLN A 268 15.88 -10.47 -20.17
N THR A 269 16.34 -10.14 -18.96
CA THR A 269 17.53 -10.77 -18.36
C THR A 269 17.32 -11.24 -16.92
N GLY A 270 16.19 -10.92 -16.30
CA GLY A 270 15.95 -11.13 -14.86
C GLY A 270 16.72 -10.16 -13.96
N LYS A 271 17.45 -9.19 -14.52
CA LYS A 271 18.31 -8.25 -13.78
C LYS A 271 17.92 -6.80 -14.05
N MET A 272 17.91 -5.97 -13.01
CA MET A 272 17.65 -4.53 -13.09
C MET A 272 18.86 -3.75 -13.64
N CYS A 273 20.03 -4.12 -13.15
CA CYS A 273 21.31 -3.47 -13.43
C CYS A 273 22.11 -4.32 -14.41
N ASN A 274 22.56 -3.70 -15.51
CA ASN A 274 23.43 -4.40 -16.47
C ASN A 274 24.81 -4.69 -15.85
N LYS A 275 25.29 -3.75 -15.03
CA LYS A 275 26.45 -3.88 -14.16
C LYS A 275 26.08 -3.26 -12.82
N GLU A 276 26.35 -3.96 -11.73
CA GLU A 276 26.13 -3.44 -10.39
C GLU A 276 27.21 -2.44 -10.00
N TYR A 277 26.80 -1.37 -9.33
CA TYR A 277 27.71 -0.34 -8.85
C TYR A 277 27.10 0.39 -7.65
N LYS A 278 27.99 1.00 -6.86
CA LYS A 278 27.63 1.71 -5.65
C LYS A 278 28.32 3.08 -5.63
N ASP A 279 27.52 4.13 -5.61
CA ASP A 279 27.97 5.52 -5.56
C ASP A 279 28.17 6.00 -4.11
N ILE A 280 27.40 5.43 -3.16
CA ILE A 280 27.37 5.87 -1.77
C ILE A 280 27.27 4.67 -0.84
N SER A 281 28.04 4.67 0.25
CA SER A 281 27.92 3.67 1.31
C SER A 281 26.57 3.70 2.03
N SER A 282 25.93 2.53 2.12
CA SER A 282 24.87 2.23 3.09
C SER A 282 25.47 1.78 4.43
N TYR A 283 24.64 1.80 5.47
CA TYR A 283 24.96 1.31 6.82
C TYR A 283 24.01 0.17 7.20
N GLU A 284 24.31 -0.50 8.31
CA GLU A 284 23.34 -1.32 9.03
C GLU A 284 22.89 -0.53 10.25
N TYR A 285 21.60 -0.57 10.58
CA TYR A 285 21.07 0.11 11.76
C TYR A 285 21.29 -0.75 13.00
N ASP A 286 22.13 -0.28 13.93
CA ASP A 286 22.33 -0.95 15.22
C ASP A 286 21.25 -0.53 16.22
N TRP A 287 20.32 -1.45 16.50
CA TRP A 287 19.21 -1.26 17.45
C TRP A 287 19.64 -1.35 18.92
N LYS A 288 20.89 -1.73 19.22
CA LYS A 288 21.39 -1.86 20.60
C LYS A 288 22.00 -0.57 21.14
N VAL A 289 22.20 0.43 20.28
CA VAL A 289 22.77 1.73 20.65
C VAL A 289 21.71 2.82 20.56
N MET A 290 22.01 3.98 21.12
CA MET A 290 21.17 5.16 20.96
C MET A 290 21.02 5.52 19.47
N PRO A 291 19.85 6.05 19.04
CA PRO A 291 19.61 6.46 17.66
C PRO A 291 20.73 7.29 17.03
N SER A 292 21.32 8.23 17.78
CA SER A 292 22.42 9.06 17.29
C SER A 292 23.70 8.30 16.93
N LYS A 293 23.82 7.03 17.32
CA LYS A 293 24.95 6.13 17.05
C LYS A 293 24.58 4.94 16.14
N CYS A 294 23.33 4.84 15.68
CA CYS A 294 22.81 3.67 14.95
C CYS A 294 23.53 3.36 13.63
N CYS A 295 24.03 4.40 12.96
CA CYS A 295 24.06 4.42 11.51
C CYS A 295 25.47 4.73 10.98
N MET A 296 26.46 3.96 11.44
CA MET A 296 27.84 4.11 11.01
C MET A 296 28.02 3.58 9.58
N LYS A 297 28.36 4.47 8.65
CA LYS A 297 28.64 4.10 7.25
C LYS A 297 30.00 3.41 7.18
N ASN A 298 30.02 2.13 6.81
CA ASN A 298 31.26 1.47 6.41
C ASN A 298 31.74 2.06 5.08
N SER A 299 33.02 2.43 5.00
CA SER A 299 33.65 3.09 3.85
C SER A 299 33.79 2.19 2.60
N SER A 300 33.36 0.92 2.65
CA SER A 300 33.41 0.04 1.48
C SER A 300 32.33 0.38 0.44
N LEU A 301 32.81 0.79 -0.74
CA LEU A 301 32.03 1.05 -1.95
C LEU A 301 31.98 -0.17 -2.88
N LEU A 302 32.52 -1.32 -2.47
CA LEU A 302 32.41 -2.54 -3.26
C LEU A 302 30.93 -2.98 -3.35
N PRO A 303 30.44 -3.36 -4.55
CA PRO A 303 29.09 -3.91 -4.75
C PRO A 303 28.83 -5.14 -3.89
#